data_AF-A0A7S4J2Q6-F1
#
_entry.id   AF-A0A7S4J2Q6-F1
#
_cell.length_a   1.000
_cell.length_b   1.000
_cell.length_c   1.000
_cell.angle_alpha   90.00
_cell.angle_beta   90.00
_cell.angle_gamma   90.00
#
_symmetry.space_group_name_H-M   'P 1'
#
loop_
_entity.id
_entity.type
_entity.pdbx_description
1 polymer ?
#
loop_
_entity_poly.entity_id
_entity_poly.type
_entity_poly.pdbx_seq_one_letter_code
_entity_poly.pdbx_strand_id
1 'polypeptide(L)'
;IIDTFAELRETNAFIKDNMENNCFICGLSRFTFETKANGFEHHVKKDHNMWQYMFMMIYLRDKDPTEYNGWEQHVSKCMAASDTSFFPSNKAIVLKALQEKEEAEEKEKTQRGVRMAEETSELVHQVEQLQKALESTASKNVVKELEARLVDKIEALGPPTLEAQEVRVGR
;
A
#
# COMPACT_ATOMS: atom_id res chain seq x y z
N ILE A 1 -13.65 -45.37 6.49
CA ILE A 1 -14.11 -45.42 7.91
C ILE A 1 -13.02 -44.93 8.87
N ILE A 2 -11.74 -45.32 8.74
CA ILE A 2 -10.67 -44.80 9.62
C ILE A 2 -10.39 -43.31 9.37
N ASP A 3 -10.39 -42.88 8.10
CA ASP A 3 -10.14 -41.49 7.68
C ASP A 3 -11.16 -40.49 8.26
N THR A 4 -12.45 -40.85 8.21
CA THR A 4 -13.55 -40.03 8.74
C THR A 4 -13.51 -39.86 10.27
N PHE A 5 -12.96 -40.82 11.02
CA PHE A 5 -12.82 -40.69 12.47
C PHE A 5 -11.62 -39.82 12.87
N ALA A 6 -10.56 -39.81 12.05
CA ALA A 6 -9.42 -38.91 12.26
C ALA A 6 -9.85 -37.46 12.01
N GLU A 7 -10.51 -37.19 10.89
CA GLU A 7 -11.06 -35.87 10.53
C GLU A 7 -12.03 -35.33 11.59
N LEU A 8 -12.91 -36.18 12.14
CA LEU A 8 -13.83 -35.78 13.21
C LEU A 8 -13.10 -35.37 14.50
N ARG A 9 -11.98 -36.03 14.84
CA ARG A 9 -11.18 -35.68 16.02
C ARG A 9 -10.46 -34.35 15.83
N GLU A 10 -9.86 -34.16 14.66
CA GLU A 10 -9.18 -32.91 14.31
C GLU A 10 -10.16 -31.75 14.31
N THR A 11 -11.34 -31.92 13.72
CA THR A 11 -12.40 -30.92 13.72
C THR A 11 -12.84 -30.55 15.14
N ASN A 12 -13.06 -31.55 16.01
CA ASN A 12 -13.43 -31.29 17.40
C ASN A 12 -12.31 -30.60 18.19
N ALA A 13 -11.06 -30.98 17.97
CA ALA A 13 -9.90 -30.33 18.58
C ALA A 13 -9.80 -28.87 18.13
N PHE A 14 -9.98 -28.61 16.85
CA PHE A 14 -10.00 -27.25 16.28
C PHE A 14 -11.13 -26.40 16.85
N ILE A 15 -12.36 -26.93 16.92
CA ILE A 15 -13.51 -26.21 17.48
C ILE A 15 -13.22 -25.85 18.94
N LYS A 16 -12.72 -26.80 19.73
CA LYS A 16 -12.39 -26.57 21.14
C LYS A 16 -11.31 -25.50 21.31
N ASP A 17 -10.22 -25.60 20.54
CA ASP A 17 -9.15 -24.62 20.56
C ASP A 17 -9.66 -23.22 20.20
N ASN A 18 -10.45 -23.12 19.13
CA ASN A 18 -11.04 -21.85 18.70
C ASN A 18 -11.97 -21.25 19.76
N MET A 19 -12.79 -22.08 20.44
CA MET A 19 -13.66 -21.64 21.53
C MET A 19 -12.88 -21.15 22.76
N GLU A 20 -11.71 -21.74 23.02
CA GLU A 20 -10.87 -21.37 24.16
C GLU A 20 -9.99 -20.15 23.87
N ASN A 21 -9.57 -19.96 22.62
CA ASN A 21 -8.55 -19.00 22.23
C ASN A 21 -9.04 -17.82 21.40
N ASN A 22 -10.27 -17.81 20.88
CA ASN A 22 -10.80 -16.70 20.11
C ASN A 22 -12.14 -16.21 20.67
N CYS A 23 -12.37 -14.90 20.63
CA CYS A 23 -13.65 -14.34 21.05
C CYS A 23 -14.74 -14.69 20.04
N PHE A 24 -15.85 -15.26 20.51
CA PHE A 24 -17.00 -15.64 19.65
C PHE A 24 -17.62 -14.46 18.88
N ILE A 25 -17.59 -13.25 19.45
CA ILE A 25 -18.27 -12.07 18.87
C ILE A 25 -17.38 -11.34 17.85
N CYS A 26 -16.11 -11.12 18.16
CA CYS A 26 -15.22 -10.32 17.31
C CYS A 26 -14.14 -11.12 16.59
N GLY A 27 -13.93 -12.40 16.92
CA GLY A 27 -12.92 -13.25 16.28
C GLY A 27 -11.48 -12.99 16.69
N LEU A 28 -11.22 -12.00 17.55
CA LEU A 28 -9.88 -11.66 18.00
C LEU A 28 -9.34 -12.70 19.00
N SER A 29 -8.03 -12.95 18.93
CA SER A 29 -7.36 -13.96 19.73
C SER A 29 -7.16 -13.53 21.18
N ARG A 30 -7.23 -14.50 22.09
CA ARG A 30 -6.92 -14.40 23.52
C ARG A 30 -5.60 -13.69 23.75
N PHE A 31 -4.57 -14.08 23.00
CA PHE A 31 -3.22 -13.49 23.09
C PHE A 31 -3.24 -11.96 22.94
N THR A 32 -4.05 -11.43 22.01
CA THR A 32 -4.17 -9.98 21.81
C THR A 32 -4.67 -9.28 23.07
N PHE A 33 -5.65 -9.87 23.76
CA PHE A 33 -6.23 -9.26 24.95
C PHE A 33 -5.37 -9.42 26.20
N GLU A 34 -4.66 -10.54 26.33
CA GLU A 34 -3.70 -10.76 27.42
C GLU A 34 -2.50 -9.80 27.33
N THR A 35 -2.09 -9.42 26.11
CA THR A 35 -0.90 -8.59 25.90
C THR A 35 -1.20 -7.09 25.80
N LYS A 36 -2.32 -6.72 25.18
CA LYS A 36 -2.65 -5.34 24.81
C LYS A 36 -3.86 -4.75 25.55
N ALA A 37 -4.53 -5.52 26.42
CA ALA A 37 -5.76 -5.10 27.09
C ALA A 37 -5.86 -5.63 28.54
N ASN A 38 -7.07 -5.59 29.12
CA ASN A 38 -7.36 -6.02 30.49
C ASN A 38 -7.52 -7.55 30.66
N GLY A 39 -6.98 -8.34 29.73
CA GLY A 39 -7.13 -9.80 29.70
C GLY A 39 -8.36 -10.30 28.95
N PHE A 40 -8.29 -11.53 28.44
CA PHE A 40 -9.34 -12.12 27.61
C PHE A 40 -10.62 -12.43 28.39
N GLU A 41 -10.46 -12.84 29.65
CA GLU A 41 -11.60 -13.19 30.49
C GLU A 41 -12.51 -11.98 30.78
N HIS A 42 -11.89 -10.82 31.00
CA HIS A 42 -12.62 -9.57 31.13
C HIS A 42 -13.37 -9.26 29.83
N HIS A 43 -12.68 -9.36 28.70
CA HIS A 43 -13.25 -9.09 27.39
C HIS A 43 -14.49 -9.94 27.10
N VAL A 44 -14.43 -11.27 27.28
CA VAL A 44 -15.58 -12.15 27.00
C VAL A 44 -16.72 -11.98 28.01
N LYS A 45 -16.43 -11.66 29.28
CA LYS A 45 -17.48 -11.52 30.30
C LYS A 45 -18.14 -10.15 30.33
N LYS A 46 -17.40 -9.09 30.04
CA LYS A 46 -17.84 -7.69 30.24
C LYS A 46 -18.08 -6.95 28.93
N ASP A 47 -17.24 -7.14 27.92
CA ASP A 47 -17.38 -6.43 26.65
C ASP A 47 -18.24 -7.25 25.67
N HIS A 48 -17.84 -8.51 25.43
CA HIS A 48 -18.39 -9.38 24.39
C HIS A 48 -19.06 -10.62 24.99
N ASN A 49 -19.98 -10.38 25.93
CA ASN A 49 -20.76 -11.46 26.53
C ASN A 49 -21.79 -12.00 25.55
N MET A 50 -21.57 -13.24 25.07
CA MET A 50 -22.43 -13.88 24.05
C MET A 50 -23.92 -13.89 24.42
N TRP A 51 -24.24 -14.06 25.71
CA TRP A 51 -25.61 -14.14 26.17
C TRP A 51 -26.32 -12.79 26.08
N GLN A 52 -25.59 -11.68 26.27
CA GLN A 52 -26.15 -10.34 26.11
C GLN A 52 -26.55 -10.06 24.66
N TYR A 53 -25.78 -10.54 23.69
CA TYR A 53 -26.17 -10.47 22.27
C TYR A 53 -27.40 -11.33 21.97
N MET A 54 -27.48 -12.53 22.55
CA MET A 54 -28.67 -13.38 22.41
C MET A 54 -29.91 -12.70 23.00
N PHE A 55 -29.80 -12.15 24.22
CA PHE A 55 -30.89 -11.42 24.86
C PHE A 55 -31.30 -10.19 24.05
N MET A 56 -30.35 -9.42 23.52
CA MET A 56 -30.63 -8.28 22.64
C MET A 56 -31.45 -8.72 21.41
N MET A 57 -31.07 -9.81 20.75
CA MET A 57 -31.79 -10.31 19.57
C MET A 57 -33.22 -10.76 19.88
N ILE A 58 -33.44 -11.38 21.04
CA ILE A 58 -34.78 -11.79 21.50
C ILE A 58 -35.60 -10.56 21.90
N TYR A 59 -34.99 -9.63 22.64
CA TYR A 59 -35.59 -8.36 23.05
C TYR A 59 -36.10 -7.55 21.86
N LEU A 60 -35.28 -7.41 20.82
CA LEU A 60 -35.65 -6.75 19.57
C LEU A 60 -36.68 -7.52 18.73
N ARG A 61 -37.03 -8.75 19.08
CA ARG A 61 -38.13 -9.47 18.42
C ARG A 61 -39.45 -9.27 19.15
N ASP A 62 -39.41 -9.06 20.47
CA ASP A 62 -40.58 -8.94 21.34
C ASP A 62 -41.04 -7.48 21.51
N LYS A 63 -40.10 -6.53 21.49
CA LYS A 63 -40.38 -5.09 21.64
C LYS A 63 -41.17 -4.53 20.45
N ASP A 64 -42.08 -3.59 20.73
CA ASP A 64 -42.83 -2.87 19.69
C ASP A 64 -41.87 -2.07 18.78
N PRO A 65 -41.89 -2.29 17.44
CA PRO A 65 -41.04 -1.57 16.49
C PRO A 65 -41.18 -0.04 16.53
N THR A 66 -42.33 0.49 16.95
CA THR A 66 -42.56 1.93 17.06
C THR A 66 -41.79 2.56 18.23
N GLU A 67 -41.35 1.76 19.20
CA GLU A 67 -40.58 2.17 20.36
C GLU A 67 -39.06 1.98 20.18
N TYR A 68 -38.62 1.58 18.99
CA TYR A 68 -37.20 1.44 18.71
C TYR A 68 -36.50 2.78 18.73
N ASN A 69 -35.39 2.84 19.45
CA ASN A 69 -34.42 3.92 19.29
C ASN A 69 -33.60 3.73 18.00
N GLY A 70 -32.71 4.67 17.71
CA GLY A 70 -31.94 4.66 16.45
C GLY A 70 -31.06 3.43 16.24
N TRP A 71 -30.38 2.93 17.28
CA TRP A 71 -29.50 1.77 17.14
C TRP A 71 -30.29 0.46 17.10
N GLU A 72 -31.37 0.34 17.88
CA GLU A 72 -32.29 -0.80 17.85
C GLU A 72 -32.92 -0.95 16.48
N GLN A 73 -33.36 0.16 15.89
CA GLN A 73 -33.93 0.18 14.55
C GLN A 73 -32.91 -0.24 13.49
N HIS A 74 -31.65 0.16 13.62
CA HIS A 74 -30.57 -0.25 12.73
C HIS A 74 -30.33 -1.77 12.84
N VAL A 75 -30.15 -2.29 14.05
CA VAL A 75 -29.91 -3.73 14.28
C VAL A 75 -31.10 -4.57 13.80
N SER A 76 -32.34 -4.13 14.08
CA SER A 76 -33.55 -4.82 13.62
C SER A 76 -33.62 -4.92 12.08
N LYS A 77 -33.23 -3.85 11.37
CA LYS A 77 -33.15 -3.87 9.89
C LYS A 77 -32.08 -4.85 9.39
N CYS A 78 -30.90 -4.86 10.00
CA CYS A 78 -29.85 -5.82 9.68
C CYS A 78 -30.33 -7.26 9.89
N MET A 79 -30.97 -7.55 11.03
CA MET A 79 -31.54 -8.87 11.33
C MET A 79 -32.60 -9.30 10.31
N ALA A 80 -33.50 -8.40 9.90
CA ALA A 80 -34.51 -8.69 8.87
C ALA A 80 -33.89 -8.97 7.49
N ALA A 81 -32.76 -8.33 7.18
CA ALA A 81 -32.00 -8.54 5.95
C ALA A 81 -31.02 -9.73 6.03
N SER A 82 -30.96 -10.46 7.16
CA SER A 82 -29.91 -11.45 7.44
C SER A 82 -28.48 -10.90 7.32
N ASP A 83 -28.32 -9.59 7.54
CA ASP A 83 -27.04 -8.90 7.54
C ASP A 83 -26.42 -8.94 8.94
N THR A 84 -25.19 -9.42 9.02
CA THR A 84 -24.41 -9.57 10.26
C THR A 84 -23.40 -8.45 10.46
N SER A 85 -23.43 -7.41 9.61
CA SER A 85 -22.50 -6.27 9.65
C SER A 85 -22.50 -5.49 10.97
N PHE A 86 -23.56 -5.59 11.77
CA PHE A 86 -23.65 -4.92 13.08
C PHE A 86 -22.77 -5.56 14.16
N PHE A 87 -22.30 -6.80 13.97
CA PHE A 87 -21.35 -7.43 14.88
C PHE A 87 -19.95 -6.81 14.74
N PRO A 88 -19.19 -6.64 15.83
CA PRO A 88 -17.86 -6.02 15.79
C PRO A 88 -16.78 -7.00 15.28
N SER A 89 -16.76 -7.29 13.99
CA SER A 89 -15.76 -8.16 13.35
C SER A 89 -14.35 -7.55 13.43
N ASN A 90 -13.41 -8.26 14.05
CA ASN A 90 -12.02 -7.83 14.30
C ASN A 90 -11.88 -6.48 15.00
N LYS A 91 -12.89 -6.09 15.78
CA LYS A 91 -12.92 -4.81 16.50
C LYS A 91 -13.24 -5.03 17.97
N ALA A 92 -12.56 -4.28 18.83
CA ALA A 92 -12.87 -4.20 20.24
C ALA A 92 -12.57 -2.79 20.73
N ILE A 93 -13.48 -2.20 21.50
CA ILE A 93 -13.36 -0.81 21.98
C ILE A 93 -12.05 -0.62 22.76
N VAL A 94 -11.68 -1.60 23.59
CA VAL A 94 -10.44 -1.59 24.37
C VAL A 94 -9.17 -1.52 23.51
N LEU A 95 -9.23 -1.97 22.26
CA LEU A 95 -8.10 -1.97 21.32
C LEU A 95 -8.13 -0.78 20.35
N LYS A 96 -9.20 0.03 20.36
CA LYS A 96 -9.42 1.09 19.36
C LYS A 96 -8.24 2.05 19.24
N ALA A 97 -7.73 2.55 20.36
CA ALA A 97 -6.61 3.49 20.35
C ALA A 97 -5.30 2.86 19.84
N LEU A 98 -5.13 1.54 20.00
CA LEU A 98 -3.98 0.82 19.46
C LEU A 98 -4.14 0.59 17.96
N GLN A 99 -5.33 0.19 17.52
CA GLN A 99 -5.65 0.02 16.10
C GLN A 99 -5.48 1.34 15.33
N GLU A 100 -5.98 2.46 15.87
CA GLU A 100 -5.82 3.78 15.25
C GLU A 100 -4.34 4.20 15.13
N LYS A 101 -3.51 3.86 16.12
CA LYS A 101 -2.06 4.12 16.05
C LYS A 101 -1.38 3.24 15.01
N GLU A 102 -1.66 1.93 15.02
CA GLU A 102 -1.11 0.98 14.05
C GLU A 102 -1.50 1.38 12.61
N GLU A 103 -2.75 1.76 12.39
CA GLU A 103 -3.23 2.27 11.09
C GLU A 103 -2.57 3.59 10.68
N ALA A 104 -2.33 4.51 11.63
CA ALA A 104 -1.65 5.77 11.35
C ALA A 104 -0.18 5.53 10.95
N GLU A 105 0.53 4.67 11.68
CA GLU A 105 1.91 4.29 11.38
C GLU A 105 2.02 3.58 10.02
N GLU A 106 1.07 2.71 9.68
CA GLU A 106 1.04 2.03 8.38
C GLU A 106 0.79 3.01 7.22
N LYS A 107 -0.13 3.96 7.42
CA LYS A 107 -0.39 5.04 6.45
C LYS A 107 0.84 5.92 6.27
N GLU A 108 1.55 6.27 7.35
CA GLU A 108 2.78 7.05 7.28
C GLU A 108 3.88 6.30 6.51
N LYS A 109 4.10 5.02 6.81
CA LYS A 109 5.08 4.18 6.09
C LYS A 109 4.75 4.08 4.60
N THR A 110 3.49 3.84 4.28
CA THR A 110 3.02 3.78 2.89
C THR A 110 3.23 5.11 2.18
N GLN A 111 2.82 6.22 2.80
CA GLN A 111 2.98 7.56 2.22
C GLN A 111 4.45 7.93 2.03
N ARG A 112 5.32 7.56 2.98
CA ARG A 112 6.77 7.73 2.86
C ARG A 112 7.33 6.92 1.69
N GLY A 113 6.88 5.68 1.52
CA GLY A 113 7.26 4.84 0.38
C GLY A 113 6.89 5.46 -0.96
N VAL A 114 5.67 6.01 -1.07
CA VAL A 114 5.21 6.71 -2.29
C VAL A 114 6.06 7.95 -2.57
N ARG A 115 6.31 8.80 -1.56
CA ARG A 115 7.16 10.00 -1.72
C ARG A 115 8.57 9.65 -2.19
N MET A 116 9.18 8.62 -1.59
CA MET A 116 10.50 8.18 -2.05
C MET A 116 10.46 7.64 -3.48
N ALA A 117 9.40 6.93 -3.88
CA ALA A 117 9.25 6.46 -5.25
C ALA A 117 9.13 7.63 -6.25
N GLU A 118 8.37 8.68 -5.91
CA GLU A 118 8.26 9.91 -6.71
C GLU A 118 9.62 10.62 -6.84
N GLU A 119 10.33 10.84 -5.74
CA GLU A 119 11.68 11.44 -5.74
C GLU A 119 12.67 10.62 -6.59
N THR A 120 12.64 9.29 -6.47
CA THR A 120 13.49 8.42 -7.31
C THR A 120 13.14 8.50 -8.79
N SER A 121 11.86 8.62 -9.14
CA SER A 121 11.43 8.81 -10.53
C SER A 121 11.93 10.13 -11.11
N GLU A 122 11.88 11.22 -10.34
CA GLU A 122 12.42 12.52 -10.76
C GLU A 122 13.93 12.47 -10.95
N LEU A 123 14.67 11.85 -10.03
CA LEU A 123 16.12 11.68 -10.15
C LEU A 123 16.49 10.82 -11.35
N VAL A 124 15.76 9.74 -11.62
CA VAL A 124 15.96 8.93 -12.84
C VAL A 124 15.77 9.78 -14.09
N HIS A 125 14.74 10.62 -14.14
CA HIS A 125 14.52 11.53 -15.26
C HIS A 125 15.67 12.54 -15.42
N GLN A 126 16.16 13.13 -14.33
CA GLN A 126 17.30 14.04 -14.36
C GLN A 126 18.58 13.36 -14.82
N VAL A 127 18.86 12.12 -14.36
CA VAL A 127 20.01 11.34 -14.80
C VAL A 127 19.93 11.05 -16.30
N GLU A 128 18.74 10.69 -16.81
CA GLU A 128 18.54 10.45 -18.25
C GLU A 128 18.76 11.72 -19.09
N GLN A 129 18.32 12.88 -18.59
CA GLN A 129 18.59 14.18 -19.23
C GLN A 129 20.09 14.52 -19.22
N LEU A 130 20.78 14.31 -18.10
CA LEU A 130 22.22 14.56 -17.98
C LEU A 130 23.05 13.65 -18.91
N GLN A 131 22.67 12.37 -19.03
CA GLN A 131 23.30 11.44 -19.97
C GLN A 131 23.20 11.95 -21.42
N LYS A 132 22.00 12.35 -21.87
CA LYS A 132 21.78 12.93 -23.21
C LYS A 132 22.58 14.22 -23.43
N ALA A 133 22.61 15.11 -22.43
CA ALA A 133 23.36 16.36 -22.51
C ALA A 133 24.88 16.11 -22.64
N LEU A 134 25.43 15.15 -21.90
CA LEU A 134 26.84 14.77 -21.94
C LEU A 134 27.23 14.23 -23.33
N GLU A 135 26.45 13.31 -23.89
CA GLU A 135 26.67 12.77 -25.25
C GLU A 135 26.66 13.86 -26.32
N SER A 136 25.72 14.80 -26.21
CA SER A 136 25.63 15.94 -27.15
C SER A 136 26.82 16.90 -27.04
N THR A 137 27.37 17.10 -25.83
CA THR A 137 28.51 17.99 -25.59
C THR A 137 29.80 17.35 -26.05
N ALA A 138 29.99 16.05 -25.78
CA ALA A 138 31.13 15.29 -26.30
C ALA A 138 31.19 15.33 -27.83
N SER A 139 30.04 15.13 -28.50
CA SER A 139 29.93 15.20 -29.95
C SER A 139 30.31 16.58 -30.51
N LYS A 140 29.85 17.67 -29.89
CA LYS A 140 30.17 19.05 -30.29
C LYS A 140 31.65 19.40 -30.10
N ASN A 141 32.26 18.94 -29.02
CA ASN A 141 33.69 19.20 -28.74
C ASN A 141 34.59 18.50 -29.76
N VAL A 142 34.29 17.25 -30.13
CA VAL A 142 35.03 16.53 -31.18
C VAL A 142 34.95 17.27 -32.52
N VAL A 143 33.77 17.78 -32.89
CA VAL A 143 33.59 18.56 -34.13
C VAL A 143 34.40 19.86 -34.09
N LYS A 144 34.32 20.64 -33.00
CA LYS A 144 35.11 21.88 -32.84
C LYS A 144 36.62 21.63 -32.93
N GLU A 145 37.09 20.52 -32.38
CA GLU A 145 38.50 20.17 -32.41
C GLU A 145 38.96 19.74 -33.82
N LEU A 146 38.11 19.05 -34.57
CA LEU A 146 38.35 18.76 -35.99
C LEU A 146 38.36 20.03 -36.85
N GLU A 147 37.45 20.97 -36.60
CA GLU A 147 37.39 22.26 -37.28
C GLU A 147 38.63 23.10 -37.03
N ALA A 148 39.06 23.24 -35.76
CA ALA A 148 40.28 23.96 -35.41
C ALA A 148 41.50 23.40 -36.16
N ARG A 149 41.64 22.07 -36.19
CA ARG A 149 42.73 21.39 -36.92
C ARG A 149 42.65 21.59 -38.43
N LEU A 150 41.44 21.74 -39.00
CA LEU A 150 41.27 22.01 -40.42
C LEU A 150 41.66 23.45 -40.76
N VAL A 151 41.28 24.41 -39.91
CA VAL A 151 41.66 25.83 -40.06
C VAL A 151 43.17 25.99 -40.02
N ASP A 152 43.85 25.42 -39.03
CA ASP A 152 45.32 25.45 -38.94
C ASP A 152 45.98 24.91 -40.22
N LYS A 153 45.37 23.87 -40.80
CA LYS A 153 45.87 23.21 -42.01
C LYS A 153 45.62 24.04 -43.28
N ILE A 154 44.51 24.77 -43.34
CA ILE A 154 44.19 25.70 -44.43
C ILE A 154 45.12 26.92 -44.37
N GLU A 155 45.36 27.48 -43.19
CA GLU A 155 46.29 28.61 -43.02
C GLU A 155 47.73 28.21 -43.40
N ALA A 156 48.14 26.99 -43.06
CA ALA A 156 49.44 26.44 -43.45
C ALA A 156 49.60 26.22 -44.97
N LEU A 157 48.50 26.09 -45.74
CA LEU A 157 48.56 25.96 -47.20
C LEU A 157 48.85 27.28 -47.92
N GLY A 158 48.74 28.43 -47.23
CA GLY A 158 48.98 29.76 -47.79
C GLY A 158 47.92 30.19 -48.82
N PRO A 159 47.81 31.49 -49.14
CA PRO A 159 46.80 31.98 -50.08
C PRO A 159 47.01 31.37 -51.48
N PRO A 160 45.93 31.07 -52.21
CA PRO A 160 46.05 30.45 -53.52
C PRO A 160 46.84 31.37 -54.45
N THR A 161 48.02 30.91 -54.87
CA THR A 161 48.79 31.55 -55.93
C THR A 161 47.99 31.39 -57.22
N LEU A 162 47.30 32.46 -57.63
CA LEU A 162 46.76 32.59 -58.97
C LEU A 162 47.94 32.68 -59.93
N GLU A 163 48.47 31.54 -60.39
CA GLU A 163 49.25 31.50 -61.62
C GLU A 163 48.31 31.86 -62.76
N ALA A 164 48.26 33.15 -63.08
CA ALA A 164 47.69 33.66 -64.31
C ALA A 164 48.48 33.04 -65.48
N GLN A 165 47.93 31.97 -66.04
CA GLN A 165 48.46 31.34 -67.25
C GLN A 165 48.16 32.27 -68.43
N GLU A 166 49.08 33.20 -68.72
CA GLU A 166 49.08 33.97 -69.97
C GLU A 166 49.23 33.00 -71.14
N VAL A 167 48.10 32.60 -71.74
CA VAL A 167 48.08 31.87 -73.01
C VAL A 167 48.48 32.85 -74.11
N ARG A 168 49.78 32.85 -74.42
CA ARG A 168 50.38 33.57 -75.54
C ARG A 168 49.83 33.00 -76.86
N VAL A 169 48.96 33.77 -77.51
CA VAL A 169 48.55 33.55 -78.91
C VAL A 169 49.78 33.78 -79.79
N GLY A 170 50.21 32.75 -80.53
CA GLY A 170 51.35 32.81 -81.43
C GLY A 170 51.22 31.84 -82.61
N ARG A 171 50.84 32.44 -83.75
CA ARG A 171 50.86 32.02 -85.17
C ARG A 171 51.47 30.67 -85.55
#